data_AF-B2IT50-F1
#
_entry.id   AF-B2IT50-F1
#
_cell.length_a   1.000
_cell.length_b   1.000
_cell.length_c   1.000
_cell.angle_alpha   90.00
_cell.angle_beta   90.00
_cell.angle_gamma   90.00
#
_symmetry.space_group_name_H-M   'P 1'
#
loop_
_entity.id
_entity.type
_entity.pdbx_description
1 polymer ?
#
loop_
_entity_poly.entity_id
_entity_poly.type
_entity_poly.pdbx_seq_one_letter_code
_entity_poly.pdbx_strand_id
1 'polypeptide(L)' 'MFTITLDGIELTGDDIDFVTAEDENGNPTEDFINAHSYTVTLTDSGFDKAEAAEIFVTADGLDATTYESILEIIQPT' A
#
# COMPACT_ATOMS: atom_id res chain seq x y z
N MET A 1 9.99 -11.78 2.94
CA MET A 1 9.89 -11.01 1.69
C MET A 1 8.53 -11.33 1.11
N PHE A 2 7.56 -10.46 1.36
CA PHE A 2 6.22 -10.56 0.77
C PHE A 2 6.23 -9.84 -0.59
N THR A 3 5.24 -10.15 -1.41
CA THR A 3 5.00 -9.52 -2.71
C THR A 3 3.54 -9.07 -2.73
N ILE A 4 3.30 -7.83 -3.12
CA ILE A 4 1.96 -7.29 -3.35
C ILE A 4 1.78 -7.00 -4.84
N THR A 5 0.55 -7.13 -5.33
CA THR A 5 0.21 -6.74 -6.70
C THR A 5 -0.71 -5.53 -6.63
N LEU A 6 -0.22 -4.37 -7.07
CA LEU A 6 -1.01 -3.14 -7.16
C LEU A 6 -1.11 -2.73 -8.63
N ASP A 7 -2.33 -2.58 -9.15
CA ASP A 7 -2.59 -2.26 -10.56
C ASP A 7 -1.87 -3.17 -11.57
N GLY A 8 -1.66 -4.45 -11.20
CA GLY A 8 -0.93 -5.42 -12.02
C GLY A 8 0.59 -5.34 -11.93
N ILE A 9 1.14 -4.48 -11.07
CA ILE A 9 2.57 -4.34 -10.81
C ILE A 9 2.93 -5.14 -9.56
N GLU A 10 3.88 -6.08 -9.69
CA GLU A 10 4.43 -6.83 -8.57
C GLU A 10 5.48 -6.00 -7.82
N LEU A 11 5.18 -5.66 -6.58
CA LEU A 11 6.05 -4.90 -5.68
C LEU A 11 6.44 -5.76 -4.47
N THR A 12 7.63 -5.53 -3.95
CA THR A 12 8.16 -6.15 -2.75
C THR A 12 8.33 -5.10 -1.65
N GLY A 13 8.58 -5.53 -0.41
CA GLY A 13 8.83 -4.60 0.69
C GLY A 13 10.00 -3.62 0.46
N ASP A 14 10.97 -3.95 -0.39
CA ASP A 14 12.08 -3.05 -0.75
C ASP A 14 11.68 -1.97 -1.78
N ASP A 15 10.59 -2.20 -2.51
CA ASP A 15 10.06 -1.26 -3.49
C ASP A 15 9.16 -0.19 -2.85
N ILE A 16 8.82 -0.35 -1.57
CA ILE A 16 7.85 0.47 -0.83
C ILE A 16 8.58 1.24 0.26
N ASP A 17 8.39 2.55 0.30
CA ASP A 17 8.99 3.43 1.30
C ASP A 17 8.09 3.51 2.55
N PHE A 18 6.84 3.91 2.36
CA PHE A 18 5.83 3.93 3.43
C PHE A 18 4.41 3.85 2.85
N VAL A 19 3.45 3.53 3.72
CA VAL A 19 2.03 3.50 3.37
C VAL A 19 1.26 4.42 4.31
N THR A 20 0.37 5.23 3.75
CA THR A 20 -0.59 6.03 4.51
C THR A 20 -2.00 5.50 4.28
N ALA A 21 -2.86 5.67 5.28
CA ALA A 21 -4.25 5.24 5.24
C ALA A 21 -5.18 6.44 5.42
N GLU A 22 -6.32 6.41 4.71
CA GLU A 22 -7.33 7.46 4.76
C GLU A 22 -8.71 6.89 5.10
N ASP A 23 -9.51 7.66 5.82
CA ASP A 23 -10.92 7.34 6.10
C ASP A 23 -11.80 7.58 4.85
N GLU A 24 -13.10 7.28 4.96
CA GLU A 24 -14.08 7.47 3.87
C GLU A 24 -14.22 8.94 3.42
N ASN A 25 -13.70 9.90 4.19
CA ASN A 25 -13.73 11.32 3.90
C ASN A 25 -12.39 11.82 3.33
N GLY A 26 -11.40 10.95 3.13
CA GLY A 26 -10.06 11.31 2.66
C GLY A 26 -9.19 11.97 3.73
N ASN A 27 -9.49 11.76 5.02
CA ASN A 27 -8.62 12.22 6.09
C ASN A 27 -7.63 11.12 6.50
N PRO A 28 -6.36 11.45 6.79
CA PRO A 28 -5.41 10.49 7.34
C PRO A 28 -5.95 9.82 8.60
N THR A 29 -5.83 8.50 8.68
CA THR A 29 -6.26 7.70 9.83
C THR A 29 -5.15 6.75 10.31
N GLU A 30 -5.08 6.55 11.62
CA GLU A 30 -4.24 5.52 12.25
C GLU A 30 -5.00 4.19 12.41
N ASP A 31 -6.31 4.18 12.13
CA ASP A 31 -7.12 2.97 12.07
C ASP A 31 -6.92 2.29 10.71
N PHE A 32 -5.75 1.68 10.54
CA PHE A 32 -5.37 1.00 9.31
C PHE A 32 -6.29 -0.17 8.96
N ILE A 33 -7.01 -0.73 9.92
CA ILE A 33 -7.92 -1.86 9.69
C ILE A 33 -9.25 -1.37 9.10
N ASN A 34 -9.73 -0.22 9.58
CA ASN A 34 -10.98 0.38 9.09
C ASN A 34 -10.75 1.52 8.09
N ALA A 35 -9.56 1.59 7.49
CA ALA A 35 -9.26 2.57 6.46
C ALA A 35 -10.06 2.29 5.19
N HIS A 36 -10.48 3.35 4.52
CA HIS A 36 -11.18 3.26 3.24
C HIS A 36 -10.21 3.09 2.07
N SER A 37 -9.04 3.74 2.14
CA SER A 37 -8.01 3.69 1.12
C SER A 37 -6.62 3.73 1.70
N TYR A 38 -5.66 3.29 0.88
CA TYR A 38 -4.24 3.33 1.16
C TYR A 38 -3.50 4.02 0.01
N THR A 39 -2.55 4.86 0.37
CA THR A 39 -1.57 5.41 -0.57
C THR A 39 -0.22 4.77 -0.25
N VAL A 40 0.30 3.99 -1.21
CA VAL A 40 1.57 3.29 -1.13
C VAL A 40 2.63 4.14 -1.81
N THR A 41 3.52 4.76 -1.04
CA THR A 41 4.64 5.54 -1.55
C THR A 41 5.83 4.62 -1.82
N LEU A 42 6.43 4.74 -3.01
CA LEU A 42 7.45 3.83 -3.50
C LEU A 42 8.87 4.39 -3.33
N THR A 43 9.84 3.49 -3.17
CA THR A 43 11.26 3.82 -3.29
C THR A 43 11.64 4.02 -4.75
N ASP A 44 12.88 4.45 -5.03
CA ASP A 44 13.38 4.55 -6.41
C ASP A 44 13.26 3.21 -7.17
N SER A 45 13.44 2.07 -6.48
CA SER A 45 13.25 0.73 -7.07
C SER A 45 11.79 0.44 -7.44
N GLY A 46 10.86 0.86 -6.59
CA GLY A 46 9.43 0.75 -6.89
C GLY A 46 9.00 1.69 -8.00
N PHE A 47 9.55 2.91 -8.04
CA PHE A 47 9.32 3.86 -9.13
C PHE A 47 9.76 3.28 -10.49
N ASP A 48 10.92 2.65 -10.58
CA ASP A 48 11.41 2.02 -11.82
C ASP A 48 10.47 0.90 -12.32
N LYS A 49 9.68 0.29 -11.43
CA LYS A 49 8.71 -0.76 -11.79
C LYS A 49 7.32 -0.21 -12.13
N ALA A 50 6.86 0.76 -11.35
CA ALA A 50 5.50 1.31 -11.46
C ALA A 50 5.41 2.54 -12.37
N GLU A 51 6.54 3.15 -12.71
CA GLU A 51 6.64 4.46 -13.37
C GLU A 51 5.82 5.56 -12.64
N ALA A 52 5.62 5.37 -11.34
CA ALA A 52 4.82 6.22 -10.46
C ALA A 52 5.48 6.28 -9.07
N ALA A 53 5.43 7.45 -8.42
CA ALA A 53 5.97 7.61 -7.07
C ALA A 53 5.03 7.04 -6.00
N GLU A 54 3.73 6.95 -6.32
CA GLU A 54 2.69 6.57 -5.38
C GLU A 54 1.63 5.76 -6.11
N ILE A 55 1.06 4.76 -5.43
CA ILE A 55 -0.09 3.99 -5.90
C ILE A 55 -1.23 4.14 -4.89
N PHE A 56 -2.38 4.60 -5.38
CA PHE A 56 -3.61 4.69 -4.62
C PHE A 56 -4.46 3.45 -4.82
N VAL A 57 -4.92 2.85 -3.72
CA VAL A 57 -5.83 1.69 -3.74
C VAL A 57 -6.91 1.86 -2.68
N THR A 58 -8.15 1.51 -3.04
CA THR A 58 -9.24 1.41 -2.06
C THR A 58 -9.19 0.04 -1.38
N ALA A 59 -9.63 -0.03 -0.12
CA ALA A 59 -9.69 -1.28 0.64
C ALA A 59 -10.52 -2.35 -0.09
N ASP A 60 -11.63 -1.96 -0.74
CA ASP A 60 -12.44 -2.86 -1.57
C ASP A 60 -11.72 -3.39 -2.83
N GLY A 61 -10.69 -2.68 -3.30
CA GLY A 61 -9.88 -3.06 -4.45
C GLY A 61 -8.74 -4.03 -4.11
N LEU A 62 -8.49 -4.27 -2.82
CA LEU A 62 -7.43 -5.15 -2.35
C LEU A 62 -7.97 -6.57 -2.14
N ASP A 63 -7.25 -7.57 -2.63
CA ASP A 63 -7.47 -8.94 -2.18
C ASP A 63 -6.93 -9.12 -0.75
N ALA A 64 -7.45 -10.12 -0.04
CA ALA A 64 -7.10 -10.36 1.36
C ALA A 64 -5.59 -10.53 1.60
N THR A 65 -4.85 -11.07 0.63
CA THR A 65 -3.39 -11.29 0.75
C THR A 65 -2.63 -9.97 0.64
N THR A 66 -3.02 -9.13 -0.33
CA THR A 66 -2.43 -7.79 -0.49
C THR A 66 -2.73 -6.90 0.70
N TYR A 67 -3.96 -6.98 1.22
CA TYR A 67 -4.36 -6.26 2.43
C TYR A 67 -3.51 -6.63 3.64
N GLU A 68 -3.33 -7.92 3.94
CA GLU A 68 -2.49 -8.37 5.08
C GLU A 68 -1.03 -7.91 4.92
N SER A 69 -0.51 -7.95 3.69
CA SER A 69 0.85 -7.49 3.41
C SER A 69 1.02 -5.98 3.59
N ILE A 70 0.01 -5.18 3.23
CA ILE A 70 0.00 -3.73 3.49
C ILE A 70 0.01 -3.45 5.00
N LEU A 71 -0.77 -4.20 5.79
CA LEU A 71 -0.77 -4.06 7.24
C LEU A 71 0.61 -4.40 7.87
N GLU A 72 1.29 -5.43 7.34
CA GLU A 72 2.64 -5.79 7.79
C GLU A 72 3.67 -4.67 7.53
N ILE A 73 3.54 -3.93 6.42
CA ILE A 73 4.39 -2.77 6.11
C ILE A 73 4.18 -1.64 7.11
N ILE A 74 2.92 -1.34 7.42
CA ILE A 74 2.54 -0.23 8.30
C ILE A 74 2.88 -0.54 9.76
N GLN A 75 2.72 -1.80 10.16
CA GLN A 75 2.95 -2.29 11.52
C GLN A 75 3.95 -3.44 11.52
N PRO A 76 5.26 -3.17 11.30
CA PRO A 76 6.27 -4.22 11.35
C PRO A 76 6.35 -4.77 12.78
N THR A 77 5.94 -6.02 12.96
CA THR A 77 6.01 -6.75 14.25
C THR A 77 7.42 -7.17 14.63
#